data_AF-L0BUJ3-F1
#
_entry.id   AF-L0BUJ3-F1
#
_cell.length_a   1.000
_cell.length_b   1.000
_cell.length_c   1.000
_cell.angle_alpha   90.00
_cell.angle_beta   90.00
_cell.angle_gamma   90.00
#
_symmetry.space_group_name_H-M   'P 1'
#
loop_
_entity.id
_entity.type
_entity.pdbx_description
1 polymer ?
#
loop_
_entity_poly.entity_id
_entity_poly.type
_entity_poly.pdbx_seq_one_letter_code
_entity_poly.pdbx_strand_id
1 'polypeptide(L)' 'QGYGMTEAGPVLAMCLAFAKEPFKVKSGSCGTVVRNAGLKIVDPDTGASLGRNQPGEICIRGEQIMK' A
#
# COMPACT_ATOMS: atom_id res chain seq x y z
N GLN A 1 -4.28 -1.08 -11.77
CA GLN A 1 -3.09 -1.86 -11.35
C GLN A 1 -3.19 -2.09 -9.85
N GLY A 2 -2.74 -3.25 -9.36
CA GLY A 2 -2.64 -3.54 -7.94
C GLY A 2 -1.18 -3.82 -7.57
N TYR A 3 -0.83 -3.71 -6.29
CA TYR A 3 0.50 -4.00 -5.78
C TYR A 3 0.44 -5.17 -4.80
N GLY A 4 1.36 -6.11 -4.98
CA GLY A 4 1.35 -7.41 -4.31
C GLY A 4 2.75 -7.96 -4.04
N MET A 5 2.86 -8.76 -3.00
CA MET A 5 4.04 -9.51 -2.58
C MET A 5 3.54 -10.79 -1.90
N THR A 6 4.16 -11.94 -2.17
CA THR A 6 3.73 -13.24 -1.63
C THR A 6 3.65 -13.22 -0.10
N GLU A 7 4.64 -12.58 0.53
CA GLU A 7 4.79 -12.41 1.97
C GLU A 7 3.70 -11.53 2.60
N ALA A 8 3.01 -10.71 1.80
CA ALA A 8 2.01 -9.75 2.28
C ALA A 8 0.55 -10.20 2.15
N GLY A 9 0.28 -11.51 1.94
CA GLY A 9 -1.09 -11.98 1.76
C GLY A 9 -1.64 -11.61 0.38
N PRO A 10 -0.94 -12.08 -0.67
CA PRO A 10 -0.65 -11.49 -2.00
C PRO A 10 -0.90 -10.01 -2.33
N VAL A 11 -1.73 -9.25 -1.60
CA VAL A 11 -2.23 -7.94 -2.04
C VAL A 11 -2.02 -6.87 -0.98
N LEU A 12 -1.23 -5.84 -1.31
CA LEU A 12 -0.98 -4.67 -0.48
C LEU A 12 -1.87 -3.49 -0.87
N ALA A 13 -2.06 -3.26 -2.17
CA ALA A 13 -2.85 -2.16 -2.69
C ALA A 13 -3.69 -2.57 -3.90
N MET A 14 -4.90 -2.01 -4.00
CA MET A 14 -5.82 -2.23 -5.12
C MET A 14 -6.24 -0.92 -5.77
N CYS A 15 -6.49 -0.97 -7.08
CA CYS A 15 -7.07 0.15 -7.81
C CYS A 15 -8.53 0.35 -7.39
N LEU A 16 -8.83 1.47 -6.73
CA LEU A 16 -10.20 1.78 -6.28
C LEU A 16 -11.18 2.11 -7.43
N ALA A 17 -10.70 2.20 -8.68
CA ALA A 17 -11.59 2.22 -9.84
C ALA A 17 -12.35 0.90 -10.04
N PHE A 18 -11.90 -0.20 -9.40
CA PHE A 18 -12.59 -1.49 -9.42
C PHE A 18 -13.60 -1.66 -8.27
N ALA A 19 -13.75 -0.67 -7.40
CA ALA A 19 -14.76 -0.73 -6.35
C ALA A 19 -16.18 -0.65 -6.94
N LYS A 20 -17.18 -1.20 -6.22
CA LYS A 20 -18.60 -1.09 -6.59
C LYS A 20 -19.01 0.36 -6.85
N GLU A 21 -18.53 1.27 -6.01
CA GLU A 21 -18.58 2.72 -6.25
C GLU A 21 -17.15 3.20 -6.55
N PRO A 22 -16.84 3.51 -7.82
CA PRO A 22 -15.47 3.75 -8.24
C PRO A 22 -14.94 5.12 -7.81
N PHE A 23 -13.65 5.15 -7.46
CA PHE A 23 -12.94 6.38 -7.14
C PHE A 23 -12.16 6.91 -8.35
N LYS A 24 -11.91 8.22 -8.38
CA LYS A 24 -10.96 8.82 -9.34
C LYS A 24 -9.55 8.27 -9.05
N VAL A 25 -8.90 7.72 -10.08
CA VAL A 25 -7.54 7.17 -10.01
C VAL A 25 -6.62 7.90 -10.98
N LYS A 26 -5.32 7.91 -10.68
CA LYS A 26 -4.30 8.51 -11.55
C LYS A 26 -3.58 7.41 -12.34
N SER A 27 -3.33 7.65 -13.63
CA SER A 27 -2.45 6.80 -14.44
C SER A 27 -1.06 6.71 -13.79
N GLY A 28 -0.47 5.51 -13.79
CA GLY A 28 0.83 5.23 -13.15
C GLY A 28 0.77 5.01 -11.63
N SER A 29 -0.40 5.10 -10.99
CA SER A 29 -0.55 4.75 -9.57
C SER A 29 -0.74 3.24 -9.36
N CYS A 30 -0.21 2.72 -8.25
CA CYS A 30 -0.29 1.30 -7.89
C CYS A 30 -1.51 0.95 -7.01
N GLY A 31 -2.50 1.86 -6.91
CA GLY A 31 -3.71 1.68 -6.11
C GLY A 31 -3.65 2.35 -4.73
N THR A 32 -4.53 1.90 -3.84
CA THR A 32 -4.65 2.37 -2.45
C THR A 32 -4.55 1.18 -1.50
N VAL A 33 -3.98 1.39 -0.32
CA VAL A 33 -3.86 0.37 0.73
C VAL A 33 -5.21 -0.32 0.97
N VAL A 34 -5.18 -1.65 1.11
CA VAL A 34 -6.38 -2.44 1.40
C VAL A 34 -6.97 -2.09 2.77
N ARG A 35 -8.28 -2.31 2.93
CA ARG A 35 -8.97 -2.07 4.21
C ARG A 35 -8.40 -3.00 5.29
N ASN A 36 -8.49 -2.54 6.54
CA ASN A 36 -8.01 -3.27 7.73
C ASN A 36 -6.50 -3.52 7.75
N ALA A 37 -5.72 -2.79 6.93
CA ALA A 37 -4.27 -2.80 6.94
C ALA A 37 -3.72 -1.40 7.21
N GLY A 38 -2.61 -1.32 7.94
CA GLY A 38 -1.81 -0.12 8.09
C GLY A 38 -0.65 -0.13 7.08
N LEU A 39 -0.41 1.01 6.43
CA LEU A 39 0.75 1.21 5.57
C LEU A 39 1.44 2.52 5.95
N LYS A 40 2.77 2.48 6.04
CA LYS A 40 3.61 3.67 6.20
C LYS A 40 4.78 3.62 5.24
N ILE A 41 5.32 4.79 4.93
CA ILE A 41 6.60 4.93 4.23
C ILE A 41 7.66 5.21 5.28
N VAL A 42 8.77 4.49 5.25
CA VAL A 42 9.85 4.57 6.23
C VAL A 42 11.15 4.96 5.54
N ASP A 43 11.90 5.85 6.15
CA ASP A 43 13.28 6.13 5.76
C ASP A 43 14.17 4.95 6.18
N PRO A 44 14.89 4.30 5.24
CA PRO A 44 15.63 3.08 5.53
C PRO A 44 16.85 3.30 6.43
N ASP A 45 17.40 4.51 6.47
CA ASP A 45 18.60 4.84 7.25
C ASP A 45 18.24 5.24 8.69
N THR A 46 17.14 5.97 8.86
CA THR A 46 16.73 6.54 10.17
C THR A 46 15.58 5.79 10.84
N GLY A 47 14.83 4.96 10.10
CA GLY A 47 13.61 4.30 10.57
C GLY A 47 12.43 5.27 10.79
N ALA A 48 12.58 6.55 10.46
CA ALA A 48 11.55 7.56 10.65
C ALA A 48 10.37 7.35 9.67
N SER A 49 9.16 7.66 10.14
CA SER A 49 7.98 7.61 9.26
C SER A 49 7.91 8.88 8.41
N LEU A 50 7.83 8.71 7.09
CA LEU A 50 7.84 9.79 6.13
C LEU A 50 6.42 10.28 5.79
N GLY A 51 6.34 11.53 5.35
CA GLY A 51 5.10 12.17 4.93
C GLY A 51 4.67 11.80 3.51
N ARG A 52 3.55 12.37 3.06
CA ARG A 52 3.05 12.19 1.69
C ARG A 52 4.06 12.74 0.68
N ASN A 53 4.15 12.07 -0.48
CA ASN A 53 5.04 12.41 -1.59
C ASN A 53 6.54 12.37 -1.27
N GLN A 54 6.95 11.64 -0.23
CA GLN A 54 8.35 11.37 0.08
C GLN A 54 8.67 9.90 -0.24
N PRO A 55 9.73 9.61 -1.02
CA PRO A 55 10.12 8.23 -1.32
C PRO A 55 10.76 7.56 -0.11
N GLY A 56 10.54 6.25 0.04
CA GLY A 56 11.10 5.43 1.12
C GLY A 56 10.62 3.98 1.03
N GLU A 57 10.94 3.18 2.03
CA GLU A 57 10.52 1.79 2.14
C GLU A 57 9.01 1.68 2.46
N ILE A 58 8.29 0.81 1.75
CA ILE A 58 6.88 0.54 2.01
C ILE A 58 6.78 -0.52 3.10
N CYS A 59 6.27 -0.15 4.27
CA CYS A 59 5.98 -1.09 5.35
C CYS A 59 4.48 -1.27 5.50
N ILE A 60 4.02 -2.52 5.58
CA ILE A 60 2.61 -2.89 5.76
C ILE A 60 2.42 -3.74 7.02
N ARG A 61 1.28 -3.56 7.69
CA ARG A 61 0.84 -4.39 8.82
C ARG A 61 -0.64 -4.72 8.66
N GLY A 62 -1.01 -5.97 8.88
CA GLY A 62 -2.39 -6.43 8.92
C GLY A 62 -2.46 -7.94 9.16
N GLU A 63 -3.66 -8.45 9.43
CA GLU A 63 -3.86 -9.88 9.69
C GLU A 63 -3.65 -10.75 8.45
N GLN A 64 -3.71 -10.13 7.26
CA GLN A 64 -3.47 -10.80 5.98
C GLN A 64 -1.99 -11.12 5.71
N ILE A 65 -1.05 -10.55 6.47
CA ILE A 65 0.40 -10.77 6.26
C ILE A 65 0.76 -12.21 6.65
N MET A 66 1.67 -12.86 5.90
CA MET A 66 2.12 -14.21 6.22
C MET A 66 2.75 -14.27 7.62
N LYS A 67 2.55 -15.39 8.32
CA LYS A 67 3.20 -15.70 9.60
C LYS A 67 4.58 -16.31 9.39
#